data_AF-A0A941KKI6-F1
#
_entry.id   AF-A0A941KKI6-F1
#
_cell.length_a   1.000
_cell.length_b   1.000
_cell.length_c   1.000
_cell.angle_alpha   90.00
_cell.angle_beta   90.00
_cell.angle_gamma   90.00
#
_symmetry.space_group_name_H-M   'P 1'
#
loop_
_entity.id
_entity.type
_entity.pdbx_description
1 polymer ?
#
loop_
_entity_poly.entity_id
_entity_poly.type
_entity_poly.pdbx_seq_one_letter_code
_entity_poly.pdbx_strand_id
1 'polypeptide(L)'
;MRRVLVGLIAAFSLSVPAAADPGQEFAEWAGELRVEAMSRANIAAGAPAAPALPLDVEDPFYFEMEAFVTDALRLSRLVADNDGPQDLQCIFRGMSNDAAARLEALNAAERRSDQARTYRAIANLMRDAMQIAPAVDEEVMTETGLPECRAGGG
;
A
#
# COMPACT_ATOMS: atom_id res chain seq x y z
N MET A 1 5.55 -8.21 -66.81
CA MET A 1 4.69 -7.39 -65.93
C MET A 1 3.75 -8.30 -65.15
N ARG A 2 3.92 -8.45 -63.83
CA ARG A 2 2.84 -8.79 -62.89
C ARG A 2 3.35 -8.57 -61.46
N ARG A 3 2.98 -7.43 -60.87
CA ARG A 3 3.29 -7.08 -59.48
C ARG A 3 2.28 -7.82 -58.59
N VAL A 4 2.76 -8.57 -57.61
CA VAL A 4 1.93 -9.09 -56.52
C VAL A 4 2.17 -8.19 -55.31
N LEU A 5 1.18 -7.38 -54.98
CA LEU A 5 1.13 -6.58 -53.76
C LEU A 5 0.86 -7.52 -52.58
N VAL A 6 1.83 -7.63 -51.66
CA VAL A 6 1.60 -8.20 -50.33
C VAL A 6 1.22 -7.04 -49.43
N GLY A 7 -0.06 -6.96 -49.06
CA GLY A 7 -0.58 -6.00 -48.11
C GLY A 7 -0.19 -6.40 -46.69
N LEU A 8 0.60 -5.55 -46.03
CA LEU A 8 0.96 -5.68 -44.62
C LEU A 8 -0.17 -5.03 -43.81
N ILE A 9 -1.03 -5.85 -43.20
CA ILE A 9 -2.02 -5.39 -42.22
C ILE A 9 -1.28 -5.23 -40.89
N ALA A 10 -0.95 -4.00 -40.53
CA ALA A 10 -0.46 -3.67 -39.20
C ALA A 10 -1.64 -3.69 -38.22
N ALA A 11 -1.73 -4.75 -37.41
CA ALA A 11 -2.64 -4.80 -36.27
C ALA A 11 -2.13 -3.84 -35.19
N PHE A 12 -2.77 -2.69 -35.05
CA PHE A 12 -2.60 -1.79 -33.92
C PHE A 12 -3.30 -2.42 -32.71
N SER A 13 -2.53 -3.03 -31.81
CA SER A 13 -3.02 -3.44 -30.49
C SER A 13 -3.36 -2.18 -29.69
N LEU A 14 -4.64 -1.92 -29.45
CA LEU A 14 -5.08 -0.91 -28.50
C LEU A 14 -4.77 -1.43 -27.09
N SER A 15 -3.67 -0.99 -26.49
CA SER A 15 -3.43 -1.15 -25.06
C SER A 15 -4.46 -0.29 -24.33
N VAL A 16 -5.52 -0.91 -23.82
CA VAL A 16 -6.43 -0.27 -22.87
C VAL A 16 -5.59 0.06 -21.63
N PRO A 17 -5.53 1.31 -21.15
CA PRO A 17 -4.92 1.59 -19.87
C PRO A 17 -5.73 0.83 -18.81
N ALA A 18 -5.07 -0.06 -18.07
CA ALA A 18 -5.68 -0.64 -16.88
C ALA A 18 -6.10 0.53 -15.97
N ALA A 19 -7.35 0.52 -15.49
CA ALA A 19 -7.71 1.39 -14.39
C ALA A 19 -6.75 1.07 -13.25
N ALA A 20 -6.08 2.08 -12.70
CA ALA A 20 -5.27 1.90 -11.52
C ALA A 20 -6.24 1.63 -10.37
N ASP A 21 -6.07 0.49 -9.69
CA ASP A 21 -6.80 0.13 -8.47
C ASP A 21 -5.83 0.40 -7.30
N PRO A 22 -5.60 1.68 -6.92
CA PRO A 22 -4.57 2.06 -5.95
C PRO A 22 -4.76 1.39 -4.58
N GLY A 23 -5.99 1.05 -4.20
CA GLY A 23 -6.30 0.28 -3.01
C GLY A 23 -5.80 -1.16 -3.11
N GLN A 24 -6.09 -1.86 -4.20
CA GLN A 24 -5.61 -3.22 -4.47
C GLN A 24 -4.09 -3.28 -4.56
N GLU A 25 -3.47 -2.37 -5.31
CA GLU A 25 -2.00 -2.31 -5.44
C GLU A 25 -1.33 -2.13 -4.07
N PHE A 26 -1.87 -1.24 -3.23
CA PHE A 26 -1.37 -1.05 -1.87
C PHE A 26 -1.60 -2.28 -0.99
N ALA A 27 -2.74 -2.98 -1.15
CA ALA A 27 -3.04 -4.20 -0.41
C ALA A 27 -2.07 -5.33 -0.76
N GLU A 28 -1.76 -5.53 -2.04
CA GLU A 28 -0.82 -6.55 -2.50
C GLU A 28 0.58 -6.31 -1.92
N TRP A 29 1.07 -5.09 -2.05
CA TRP A 29 2.37 -4.70 -1.52
C TRP A 29 2.45 -4.78 0.01
N ALA A 30 1.40 -4.36 0.73
CA ALA A 30 1.31 -4.58 2.18
C ALA A 30 1.40 -6.08 2.52
N GLY A 31 0.85 -6.95 1.66
CA GLY A 31 0.98 -8.40 1.77
C GLY A 31 2.42 -8.89 1.73
N GLU A 32 3.24 -8.36 0.82
CA GLU A 32 4.67 -8.69 0.72
C GLU A 32 5.44 -8.21 1.95
N LEU A 33 5.22 -6.96 2.36
CA LEU A 33 5.86 -6.36 3.52
C LEU A 33 5.48 -7.11 4.82
N ARG A 34 4.25 -7.61 4.91
CA ARG A 34 3.79 -8.47 6.01
C ARG A 34 4.59 -9.77 6.10
N VAL A 35 4.83 -10.43 4.97
CA VAL A 35 5.58 -11.69 4.91
C VAL A 35 7.01 -11.45 5.40
N GLU A 36 7.65 -10.37 4.92
CA GLU A 36 9.00 -10.02 5.33
C GLU A 36 9.07 -9.67 6.83
N ALA A 37 8.14 -8.85 7.33
CA ALA A 37 8.04 -8.54 8.75
C ALA A 37 7.90 -9.81 9.60
N MET A 38 7.05 -10.76 9.20
CA MET A 38 6.89 -12.03 9.92
C MET A 38 8.15 -12.90 9.87
N SER A 39 8.85 -12.94 8.73
CA SER A 39 10.13 -13.64 8.59
C SER A 39 11.15 -13.10 9.59
N ARG A 40 11.33 -11.78 9.62
CA ARG A 40 12.25 -11.11 10.55
C ARG A 40 11.85 -11.29 12.02
N ALA A 41 10.55 -11.28 12.32
CA ALA A 41 10.05 -11.58 13.65
C ALA A 41 10.48 -12.98 14.14
N ASN A 42 10.39 -13.98 13.27
CA ASN A 42 10.77 -15.35 13.60
C ASN A 42 12.29 -15.49 13.81
N ILE A 43 13.10 -14.85 12.96
CA ILE A 43 14.56 -14.81 13.12
C ILE A 43 14.94 -14.17 14.46
N ALA A 44 14.37 -13.01 14.78
CA ALA A 44 14.63 -12.32 16.04
C ALA A 44 14.20 -13.15 17.26
N ALA A 45 13.06 -13.85 17.16
CA ALA A 45 12.55 -14.72 18.21
C ALA A 45 13.43 -15.96 18.47
N GLY A 46 14.30 -16.36 17.54
CA GLY A 46 15.24 -17.47 17.73
C GLY A 46 16.35 -17.19 18.74
N ALA A 47 16.60 -15.92 19.08
CA ALA A 47 17.61 -15.52 20.07
C ALA A 47 17.13 -14.31 20.90
N PRO A 48 16.06 -14.44 21.70
CA PRO A 48 15.32 -13.30 22.25
C PRO A 48 16.11 -12.45 23.26
N ALA A 49 17.11 -13.05 23.93
CA ALA A 49 17.96 -12.36 24.89
C ALA A 49 19.18 -11.66 24.24
N ALA A 50 19.44 -11.91 22.95
CA ALA A 50 20.55 -11.27 22.25
C ALA A 50 20.26 -9.77 22.02
N PRO A 51 21.32 -8.95 21.86
CA PRO A 51 21.16 -7.57 21.43
C PRO A 51 20.38 -7.47 20.12
N ALA A 52 19.57 -6.42 20.00
CA ALA A 52 18.90 -6.09 18.76
C ALA A 52 19.90 -5.96 17.61
N LEU A 53 19.46 -6.35 16.42
CA LEU A 53 20.21 -6.10 15.19
C LEU A 53 19.87 -4.70 14.70
N PRO A 54 20.83 -3.77 14.59
CA PRO A 54 20.55 -2.46 14.03
C PRO A 54 19.89 -2.60 12.66
N LEU A 55 18.80 -1.85 12.44
CA LEU A 55 18.22 -1.70 11.12
C LEU A 55 19.00 -0.59 10.42
N ASP A 56 19.80 -0.97 9.43
CA ASP A 56 20.57 0.00 8.65
C ASP A 56 19.62 0.90 7.85
N VAL A 57 20.02 2.15 7.62
CA VAL A 57 19.30 3.05 6.69
C VAL A 57 19.33 2.51 5.27
N GLU A 58 20.29 1.65 4.94
CA GLU A 58 20.37 0.95 3.65
C GLU A 58 19.53 -0.34 3.61
N ASP A 59 18.89 -0.74 4.71
CA ASP A 59 18.06 -1.95 4.73
C ASP A 59 16.79 -1.74 3.87
N PRO A 60 16.52 -2.61 2.89
CA PRO A 60 15.30 -2.49 2.07
C PRO A 60 14.02 -2.38 2.89
N PHE A 61 13.92 -3.10 4.01
CA PHE A 61 12.73 -3.05 4.87
C PHE A 61 12.51 -1.67 5.50
N TYR A 62 13.58 -0.92 5.76
CA TYR A 62 13.46 0.46 6.24
C TYR A 62 12.77 1.34 5.18
N PHE A 63 13.25 1.29 3.94
CA PHE A 63 12.66 2.05 2.84
C PHE A 63 11.22 1.64 2.51
N GLU A 64 10.92 0.34 2.53
CA GLU A 64 9.55 -0.14 2.32
C GLU A 64 8.60 0.39 3.40
N MET A 65 9.06 0.49 4.65
CA MET A 65 8.26 1.08 5.74
C MET A 65 8.05 2.58 5.55
N GLU A 66 9.07 3.34 5.13
CA GLU A 66 8.92 4.77 4.83
C GLU A 66 8.00 5.03 3.63
N ALA A 67 8.11 4.20 2.60
CA ALA A 67 7.20 4.21 1.47
C ALA A 67 5.77 3.93 1.95
N PHE A 68 5.58 2.93 2.84
CA PHE A 68 4.25 2.55 3.32
C PHE A 68 3.57 3.69 4.08
N VAL A 69 4.33 4.40 4.92
CA VAL A 69 3.88 5.63 5.60
C VAL A 69 3.39 6.66 4.59
N THR A 70 4.19 6.90 3.55
CA THR A 70 3.89 7.89 2.51
C THR A 70 2.65 7.50 1.69
N ASP A 71 2.55 6.24 1.29
CA ASP A 71 1.44 5.76 0.46
C ASP A 71 0.12 5.62 1.23
N ALA A 72 0.17 5.26 2.52
CA ALA A 72 -1.01 5.34 3.37
C ALA A 72 -1.54 6.79 3.42
N LEU A 73 -0.68 7.80 3.58
CA LEU A 73 -1.12 9.20 3.51
C LEU A 73 -1.63 9.59 2.13
N ARG A 74 -1.06 9.04 1.06
CA ARG A 74 -1.55 9.25 -0.30
C ARG A 74 -2.95 8.69 -0.47
N LEU A 75 -3.25 7.49 0.03
CA LEU A 75 -4.61 6.93 0.01
C LEU A 75 -5.58 7.77 0.85
N SER A 76 -5.16 8.25 2.02
CA SER A 76 -5.98 9.18 2.84
C SER A 76 -6.39 10.42 2.05
N ARG A 77 -5.46 11.03 1.29
CA ARG A 77 -5.73 12.19 0.43
C ARG A 77 -6.58 11.83 -0.77
N LEU A 78 -6.32 10.69 -1.42
CA LEU A 78 -7.10 10.21 -2.54
C LEU A 78 -8.59 10.06 -2.15
N VAL A 79 -8.88 9.44 -1.01
CA VAL A 79 -10.26 9.33 -0.50
C VAL A 79 -10.85 10.73 -0.25
N ALA A 80 -10.08 11.65 0.33
CA ALA A 80 -10.55 13.01 0.58
C ALA A 80 -10.83 13.81 -0.70
N ASP A 81 -9.99 13.66 -1.73
CA ASP A 81 -10.09 14.37 -3.00
C ASP A 81 -11.27 13.88 -3.87
N ASN A 82 -11.83 12.70 -3.54
CA ASN A 82 -13.00 12.11 -4.21
C ASN A 82 -14.24 12.06 -3.27
N ASP A 83 -14.33 12.98 -2.31
CA ASP A 83 -15.45 13.09 -1.35
C ASP A 83 -15.83 11.76 -0.63
N GLY A 84 -14.85 10.85 -0.51
CA GLY A 84 -15.04 9.52 0.05
C GLY A 84 -15.17 9.53 1.59
N PRO A 85 -15.52 8.37 2.19
CA PRO A 85 -15.86 8.29 3.61
C PRO A 85 -14.77 8.86 4.54
N GLN A 86 -15.17 9.77 5.43
CA GLN A 86 -14.26 10.38 6.41
C GLN A 86 -13.55 9.34 7.28
N ASP A 87 -14.21 8.22 7.57
CA ASP A 87 -13.63 7.12 8.34
C ASP A 87 -12.42 6.51 7.62
N LEU A 88 -12.51 6.25 6.31
CA LEU A 88 -11.38 5.74 5.52
C LEU A 88 -10.22 6.73 5.51
N GLN A 89 -10.49 8.01 5.32
CA GLN A 89 -9.45 9.05 5.40
C GLN A 89 -8.72 9.01 6.76
N CYS A 90 -9.48 8.89 7.85
CA CYS A 90 -8.92 8.81 9.21
C CYS A 90 -8.13 7.52 9.44
N ILE A 91 -8.63 6.39 8.94
CA ILE A 91 -7.97 5.09 9.05
C ILE A 91 -6.59 5.12 8.39
N PHE A 92 -6.48 5.58 7.14
CA PHE A 92 -5.19 5.61 6.45
C PHE A 92 -4.20 6.61 7.07
N ARG A 93 -4.68 7.76 7.56
CA ARG A 93 -3.83 8.68 8.33
C ARG A 93 -3.33 8.04 9.62
N GLY A 94 -4.20 7.32 10.33
CA GLY A 94 -3.82 6.55 11.52
C GLY A 94 -2.81 5.47 11.20
N MET A 95 -3.01 4.74 10.10
CA MET A 95 -2.13 3.67 9.61
C MET A 95 -0.72 4.19 9.28
N SER A 96 -0.62 5.32 8.59
CA SER A 96 0.65 6.01 8.36
C SER A 96 1.37 6.33 9.67
N ASN A 97 0.68 6.95 10.62
CA ASN A 97 1.28 7.34 11.89
C ASN A 97 1.72 6.11 12.71
N ASP A 98 0.91 5.05 12.71
CA ASP A 98 1.23 3.80 13.40
C ASP A 98 2.43 3.08 12.76
N ALA A 99 2.52 3.08 11.43
CA ALA A 99 3.68 2.54 10.72
C ALA A 99 4.98 3.29 11.06
N ALA A 100 4.95 4.63 11.07
CA ALA A 100 6.09 5.46 11.44
C ALA A 100 6.54 5.19 12.89
N ALA A 101 5.59 5.18 13.82
CA ALA A 101 5.88 4.88 15.24
C ALA A 101 6.48 3.49 15.44
N ARG A 102 6.06 2.50 14.66
CA ARG A 102 6.61 1.14 14.72
C ARG A 102 8.01 1.04 14.11
N LEU A 103 8.29 1.80 13.06
CA LEU A 103 9.65 1.88 12.51
C LEU A 103 10.61 2.53 13.52
N GLU A 104 10.19 3.61 14.19
CA GLU A 104 10.94 4.21 15.29
C GLU A 104 11.17 3.21 16.44
N ALA A 105 10.12 2.50 16.86
CA ALA A 105 10.23 1.48 17.91
C ALA A 105 11.15 0.32 17.51
N LEU A 106 11.25 -0.02 16.22
CA LEU A 106 12.15 -1.04 15.72
C LEU A 106 13.61 -0.58 15.80
N ASN A 107 13.87 0.69 15.47
CA ASN A 107 15.19 1.32 15.59
C ASN A 107 15.63 1.52 17.05
N ALA A 108 14.68 1.79 17.94
CA ALA A 108 14.93 1.96 19.37
C ALA A 108 15.01 0.64 20.17
N ALA A 109 14.77 -0.50 19.52
CA ALA A 109 14.78 -1.79 20.20
C ALA A 109 16.18 -2.14 20.72
N GLU A 110 16.29 -2.51 21.99
CA GLU A 110 17.58 -2.90 22.59
C GLU A 110 17.82 -4.42 22.49
N ARG A 111 16.74 -5.21 22.50
CA ARG A 111 16.81 -6.68 22.45
C ARG A 111 16.04 -7.26 21.28
N ARG A 112 16.46 -8.44 20.81
CA ARG A 112 15.75 -9.17 19.75
C ARG A 112 14.34 -9.57 20.15
N SER A 113 14.07 -9.77 21.45
CA SER A 113 12.69 -9.96 21.92
C SER A 113 11.80 -8.77 21.60
N ASP A 114 12.33 -7.56 21.64
CA ASP A 114 11.60 -6.33 21.37
C ASP A 114 11.40 -6.18 19.87
N GLN A 115 12.45 -6.40 19.07
CA GLN A 115 12.34 -6.47 17.61
C GLN A 115 11.31 -7.49 17.15
N ALA A 116 11.33 -8.70 17.72
CA ALA A 116 10.37 -9.75 17.37
C ALA A 116 8.92 -9.34 17.69
N ARG A 117 8.68 -8.61 18.78
CA ARG A 117 7.34 -8.05 19.07
C ARG A 117 6.98 -6.97 18.06
N THR A 118 7.88 -6.02 17.81
CA THR A 118 7.65 -4.91 16.88
C THR A 118 7.38 -5.39 15.47
N TYR A 119 8.18 -6.32 14.93
CA TYR A 119 7.96 -6.92 13.61
C TYR A 119 6.61 -7.64 13.49
N ARG A 120 6.19 -8.42 14.51
CA ARG A 120 4.83 -9.02 14.50
C ARG A 120 3.75 -7.97 14.48
N ALA A 121 3.98 -6.90 15.22
CA ALA A 121 3.03 -5.82 15.33
C ALA A 121 2.94 -5.05 13.99
N ILE A 122 4.05 -4.82 13.29
CA ILE A 122 4.08 -4.34 11.90
C ILE A 122 3.32 -5.31 10.97
N ALA A 123 3.59 -6.61 11.05
CA ALA A 123 2.90 -7.59 10.22
C ALA A 123 1.36 -7.57 10.43
N ASN A 124 0.90 -7.32 11.66
CA ASN A 124 -0.52 -7.15 11.93
C ASN A 124 -1.08 -5.86 11.29
N LEU A 125 -0.35 -4.75 11.37
CA LEU A 125 -0.73 -3.51 10.69
C LEU A 125 -0.86 -3.71 9.18
N MET A 126 0.09 -4.41 8.56
CA MET A 126 0.05 -4.73 7.13
C MET A 126 -1.11 -5.65 6.77
N ARG A 127 -1.45 -6.62 7.63
CA ARG A 127 -2.64 -7.45 7.45
C ARG A 127 -3.92 -6.62 7.49
N ASP A 128 -3.98 -5.59 8.34
CA ASP A 128 -5.13 -4.72 8.44
C ASP A 128 -5.21 -3.81 7.19
N ALA A 129 -4.07 -3.31 6.70
CA ALA A 129 -3.96 -2.61 5.42
C ALA A 129 -4.49 -3.44 4.24
N MET A 130 -4.09 -4.70 4.13
CA MET A 130 -4.60 -5.63 3.09
C MET A 130 -6.12 -5.75 3.07
N GLN A 131 -6.77 -5.66 4.24
CA GLN A 131 -8.22 -5.82 4.36
C GLN A 131 -8.98 -4.53 4.04
N ILE A 132 -8.37 -3.38 4.35
CA ILE A 132 -9.03 -2.07 4.27
C ILE A 132 -8.75 -1.39 2.94
N ALA A 133 -7.54 -1.51 2.40
CA ALA A 133 -7.12 -0.81 1.20
C ALA A 133 -8.01 -1.01 -0.04
N PRO A 134 -8.51 -2.24 -0.33
CA PRO A 134 -9.45 -2.46 -1.43
C PRO A 134 -10.71 -1.60 -1.40
N ALA A 135 -11.18 -1.21 -0.21
CA ALA A 135 -12.38 -0.38 -0.07
C ALA A 135 -12.18 1.02 -0.69
N VAL A 136 -10.94 1.50 -0.85
CA VAL A 136 -10.66 2.76 -1.55
C VAL A 136 -11.13 2.69 -3.00
N ASP A 137 -10.91 1.57 -3.67
CA ASP A 137 -11.25 1.45 -5.09
C ASP A 137 -12.77 1.37 -5.27
N GLU A 138 -13.48 0.67 -4.38
CA GLU A 138 -14.94 0.61 -4.38
C GLU A 138 -15.57 2.00 -4.18
N GLU A 139 -15.06 2.78 -3.22
CA GLU A 139 -15.61 4.08 -2.84
C GLU A 139 -15.20 5.22 -3.79
N VAL A 140 -14.04 5.12 -4.45
CA VAL A 140 -13.64 6.07 -5.49
C VAL A 140 -14.36 5.78 -6.81
N MET A 141 -14.69 4.51 -7.10
CA MET A 141 -15.38 4.15 -8.35
C MET A 141 -16.89 4.43 -8.34
N THR A 142 -17.54 4.47 -7.17
CA THR A 142 -18.99 4.74 -7.06
C THR A 142 -19.40 6.14 -7.52
N GLU A 143 -18.48 7.11 -7.64
CA GLU A 143 -18.76 8.44 -8.20
C GLU A 143 -18.62 8.56 -9.73
N THR A 144 -18.17 7.51 -10.43
CA THR A 144 -18.21 7.50 -11.90
C THR A 144 -19.59 7.17 -12.49
N GLY A 145 -20.56 6.87 -11.63
CA GLY A 145 -21.98 6.80 -11.97
C GLY A 145 -22.70 8.12 -11.65
N LEU A 146 -22.57 9.11 -12.55
CA LEU A 146 -23.29 10.39 -12.59
C LEU A 146 -24.59 10.48 -11.75
N PRO A 147 -24.69 11.48 -10.87
CA PRO A 147 -25.85 12.35 -10.82
C PRO A 147 -25.51 13.63 -11.58
N GLU A 148 -26.32 13.91 -12.60
CA GLU A 148 -26.30 15.14 -13.36
C GLU A 148 -26.14 16.35 -12.44
N CYS A 149 -25.18 17.23 -12.74
CA CYS A 149 -25.28 18.62 -12.33
C CYS A 149 -26.63 19.15 -12.82
N ARG A 150 -27.59 19.20 -11.90
CA ARG A 150 -28.95 19.73 -12.08
C ARG A 150 -28.85 21.14 -12.65
N ALA A 151 -29.01 21.27 -13.97
CA ALA A 151 -29.26 22.55 -14.59
C ALA A 151 -30.67 23.00 -14.19
N GLY A 152 -30.76 23.92 -13.23
CA GLY A 152 -31.97 24.68 -12.98
C GLY A 152 -32.36 25.45 -14.24
N GLY A 153 -33.55 25.17 -14.77
CA GLY A 153 -34.23 26.00 -15.77
C GLY A 153 -35.60 26.33 -15.21
N GLY A 154 -35.84 27.62 -14.98
CA GLY A 154 -37.10 28.16 -14.45
C GLY A 154 -38.22 28.25 -15.47
#